data_AF-A0A6G3D7Y9-F1
#
_entry.id   AF-A0A6G3D7Y9-F1
#
_cell.length_a   1.000
_cell.length_b   1.000
_cell.length_c   1.000
_cell.angle_alpha   90.00
_cell.angle_beta   90.00
_cell.angle_gamma   90.00
#
_symmetry.space_group_name_H-M   'P 1'
#
loop_
_entity.id
_entity.type
_entity.pdbx_description
1 polymer ?
#
loop_
_entity_poly.entity_id
_entity_poly.type
_entity_poly.pdbx_seq_one_letter_code
_entity_poly.pdbx_strand_id
1 'polypeptide(L)'
;MSLPIRTELSGAAEKLIRGRHATRAFRPEPVPEETMRAIFSLAGAAPSNSNAQPWRVAVASGAARERLADALQAAHASNRTSVD
;
A
#
# COMPACT_ATOMS: atom_id res chain seq x y z
N MET A 1 33.26 22.82 4.86
CA MET A 1 32.30 21.99 4.11
C MET A 1 30.91 22.35 4.63
N SER A 2 30.11 23.10 3.86
CA SER A 2 28.82 23.61 4.32
C SER A 2 27.84 22.45 4.50
N LEU A 3 27.17 22.37 5.66
CA LEU A 3 26.10 21.40 5.88
C LEU A 3 24.94 21.73 4.93
N PRO A 4 24.29 20.72 4.32
CA PRO A 4 23.13 20.96 3.46
C PRO A 4 22.02 21.65 4.27
N ILE A 5 21.42 22.68 3.67
CA ILE A 5 20.28 23.39 4.25
C ILE A 5 19.12 22.39 4.33
N ARG A 6 18.75 21.97 5.55
CA ARG A 6 17.53 21.20 5.79
C ARG A 6 16.34 22.09 5.49
N THR A 7 15.51 21.69 4.55
CA THR A 7 14.19 22.28 4.30
C THR A 7 13.12 21.44 4.98
N GLU A 8 11.95 22.02 5.21
CA GLU A 8 10.76 21.29 5.66
C GLU A 8 10.46 20.06 4.78
N LEU A 9 10.65 20.19 3.46
CA LEU A 9 10.46 19.08 2.51
C LEU A 9 11.47 17.95 2.73
N SER A 10 12.75 18.28 2.97
CA SER A 10 13.78 17.27 3.24
C SER A 10 13.49 16.50 4.53
N GLY A 11 12.99 17.18 5.56
CA GLY A 11 12.56 16.55 6.82
C GLY A 11 11.34 15.66 6.65
N ALA A 12 10.34 16.12 5.89
CA ALA A 12 9.15 15.32 5.57
C ALA A 12 9.50 14.06 4.78
N ALA A 13 10.38 14.17 3.77
CA ALA A 13 10.84 13.04 2.99
C ALA A 13 11.58 12.00 3.86
N GLU A 14 12.51 12.44 4.70
CA GLU A 14 13.23 11.55 5.63
C GLU A 14 12.26 10.82 6.57
N LYS A 15 11.29 11.54 7.14
CA LYS A 15 10.27 10.97 8.04
C LYS A 15 9.41 9.91 7.34
N LEU A 16 8.92 10.18 6.14
CA LEU A 16 8.07 9.25 5.40
C LEU A 16 8.84 8.00 4.96
N ILE A 17 10.05 8.16 4.43
CA ILE A 17 10.87 7.06 3.90
C ILE A 17 11.33 6.14 5.04
N ARG A 18 11.86 6.71 6.13
CA ARG A 18 12.38 5.92 7.26
C ARG A 18 11.30 5.42 8.21
N GLY A 19 10.19 6.14 8.35
CA GLY A 19 9.10 5.78 9.25
C GLY A 19 8.17 4.69 8.73
N ARG A 20 8.22 4.37 7.43
CA ARG A 20 7.44 3.26 6.87
C ARG A 20 8.05 1.92 7.27
N HIS A 21 7.25 1.06 7.90
CA HIS A 21 7.64 -0.30 8.29
C HIS A 21 6.73 -1.36 7.67
N ALA A 22 7.23 -2.60 7.58
CA ALA A 22 6.42 -3.77 7.20
C ALA A 22 5.64 -4.28 8.43
N THR A 23 4.52 -3.62 8.74
CA THR A 23 3.64 -3.95 9.86
C THR A 23 2.88 -5.26 9.60
N ARG A 24 2.79 -6.13 10.62
CA ARG A 24 2.17 -7.48 10.54
C ARG A 24 0.99 -7.70 11.48
N ALA A 25 0.60 -6.69 12.26
CA ALA A 25 -0.57 -6.72 13.11
C ALA A 25 -1.31 -5.38 12.96
N PHE A 26 -2.60 -5.44 12.61
CA PHE A 26 -3.44 -4.28 12.36
C PHE A 26 -4.63 -4.33 13.31
N ARG A 27 -5.09 -3.15 13.73
CA ARG A 27 -6.34 -3.03 14.48
C ARG A 27 -7.54 -3.19 13.52
N PRO A 28 -8.75 -3.54 14.02
CA PRO A 28 -9.89 -3.82 13.15
C PRO A 28 -10.58 -2.56 12.59
N GLU A 29 -10.21 -1.35 13.03
CA GLU A 29 -10.88 -0.14 12.58
C GLU A 29 -10.64 0.10 11.07
N PRO A 30 -11.71 0.33 10.30
CA PRO A 30 -11.57 0.60 8.88
C PRO A 30 -10.92 1.98 8.66
N VAL A 31 -10.14 2.09 7.58
CA VAL A 31 -9.67 3.38 7.08
C VAL A 31 -10.86 4.14 6.47
N PRO A 32 -11.07 5.43 6.77
CA PRO A 32 -12.11 6.22 6.11
C PRO A 32 -11.97 6.21 4.59
N GLU A 33 -13.10 6.15 3.89
CA GLU A 33 -13.10 6.03 2.43
C GLU A 33 -12.41 7.20 1.72
N GLU A 34 -12.64 8.42 2.21
CA GLU A 34 -11.98 9.63 1.69
C GLU A 34 -10.46 9.53 1.81
N THR A 35 -9.97 9.04 2.95
CA THR A 35 -8.54 8.81 3.16
C THR A 35 -7.98 7.78 2.18
N MET A 36 -8.70 6.67 1.94
CA MET A 36 -8.29 5.69 0.93
C MET A 36 -8.23 6.31 -0.47
N ARG A 37 -9.26 7.08 -0.87
CA ARG A 37 -9.28 7.77 -2.17
C ARG A 37 -8.08 8.72 -2.31
N ALA A 38 -7.76 9.50 -1.29
CA ALA A 38 -6.62 10.41 -1.29
C ALA A 38 -5.29 9.66 -1.46
N ILE A 39 -5.10 8.54 -0.75
CA ILE A 39 -3.89 7.71 -0.84
C ILE A 39 -3.73 7.12 -2.25
N PHE A 40 -4.78 6.52 -2.81
CA PHE A 40 -4.70 5.91 -4.15
C PHE A 40 -4.56 6.95 -5.26
N SER A 41 -5.20 8.12 -5.12
CA SER A 41 -4.99 9.24 -6.05
C SER A 41 -3.53 9.72 -6.03
N LEU A 42 -2.92 9.84 -4.85
CA LEU A 42 -1.51 10.21 -4.72
C LEU A 42 -0.58 9.14 -5.30
N ALA A 43 -0.86 7.86 -5.03
CA ALA A 43 -0.08 6.74 -5.58
C ALA A 43 -0.08 6.72 -7.12
N GLY A 44 -1.17 7.16 -7.75
CA GLY A 44 -1.28 7.29 -9.20
C GLY A 44 -0.33 8.31 -9.83
N ALA A 45 0.28 9.21 -9.04
CA ALA A 45 1.28 10.15 -9.52
C ALA A 45 2.66 9.52 -9.78
N ALA A 46 2.83 8.22 -9.51
CA ALA A 46 4.05 7.50 -9.84
C ALA A 46 4.35 7.59 -11.34
N PRO A 47 5.61 7.83 -11.76
CA PRO A 47 5.96 7.81 -13.17
C PRO A 47 5.86 6.40 -13.74
N SER A 48 5.61 6.30 -15.05
CA SER A 48 5.62 5.04 -15.80
C SER A 48 6.15 5.25 -17.21
N ASN A 49 6.68 4.19 -17.82
CA ASN A 49 7.15 4.25 -19.22
C ASN A 49 6.03 4.77 -20.12
N SER A 50 6.34 5.81 -20.90
CA SER A 50 5.37 6.51 -21.77
C SER A 50 4.09 6.97 -21.08
N ASN A 51 4.13 7.18 -19.75
CA ASN A 51 2.97 7.47 -18.92
C ASN A 51 1.81 6.46 -19.07
N ALA A 52 2.12 5.21 -19.39
CA ALA A 52 1.12 4.17 -19.69
C ALA A 52 0.26 3.78 -18.48
N GLN A 53 0.73 4.07 -17.26
CA GLN A 53 0.02 3.79 -16.00
C GLN A 53 -0.57 2.36 -15.96
N PRO A 54 0.26 1.31 -16.16
CA PRO A 54 -0.23 -0.04 -16.45
C PRO A 54 -0.86 -0.75 -15.24
N TRP A 55 -0.80 -0.13 -14.06
CA TRP A 55 -1.26 -0.74 -12.82
C TRP A 55 -2.77 -0.94 -12.81
N ARG A 56 -3.18 -2.14 -12.38
CA ARG A 56 -4.56 -2.45 -11.99
C ARG A 56 -4.58 -2.76 -10.51
N VAL A 57 -5.26 -1.92 -9.74
CA VAL A 57 -5.33 -2.02 -8.28
C VAL A 57 -6.74 -2.42 -7.87
N ALA A 58 -6.86 -3.55 -7.17
CA ALA A 58 -8.10 -3.98 -6.55
C ALA A 58 -7.98 -3.83 -5.02
N VAL A 59 -8.97 -3.19 -4.40
CA VAL A 59 -9.04 -2.99 -2.95
C VAL A 59 -10.20 -3.80 -2.41
N ALA A 60 -9.91 -4.71 -1.47
CA ALA A 60 -10.93 -5.51 -0.79
C ALA A 60 -11.10 -5.02 0.65
N SER A 61 -12.36 -4.82 1.07
CA SER A 61 -12.73 -4.42 2.43
C SER A 61 -13.95 -5.22 2.91
N GLY A 62 -14.19 -5.22 4.23
CA GLY A 62 -15.31 -5.94 4.85
C GLY A 62 -15.42 -7.39 4.39
N ALA A 63 -16.65 -7.82 4.08
CA ALA A 63 -16.96 -9.19 3.68
C ALA A 63 -16.17 -9.68 2.45
N ALA A 64 -15.80 -8.80 1.51
CA ALA A 64 -14.99 -9.19 0.36
C ALA A 64 -13.56 -9.57 0.77
N ARG A 65 -12.98 -8.82 1.71
CA ARG A 65 -11.66 -9.11 2.29
C ARG A 65 -11.70 -10.40 3.10
N GLU A 66 -12.76 -10.63 3.87
CA GLU A 66 -12.96 -11.86 4.66
C GLU A 66 -13.00 -13.09 3.75
N ARG A 67 -13.86 -13.09 2.73
CA ARG A 67 -13.91 -14.18 1.75
C ARG A 67 -12.57 -14.44 1.07
N LEU A 68 -11.82 -13.38 0.74
CA LEU A 68 -10.48 -13.52 0.17
C LEU A 68 -9.52 -14.17 1.17
N ALA A 69 -9.53 -13.74 2.43
CA ALA A 69 -8.68 -14.32 3.47
C ALA A 69 -8.97 -15.81 3.69
N ASP A 70 -10.25 -16.19 3.77
CA ASP A 70 -10.67 -17.58 3.95
C ASP A 70 -10.25 -18.45 2.75
N ALA A 71 -10.44 -17.93 1.52
CA ALA A 71 -10.03 -18.63 0.31
C ALA A 71 -8.50 -18.86 0.25
N LEU A 72 -7.71 -17.86 0.65
CA LEU A 72 -6.24 -17.97 0.71
C LEU A 72 -5.80 -19.02 1.76
N GLN A 73 -6.43 -19.03 2.93
CA GLN A 73 -6.15 -20.04 3.97
C GLN A 73 -6.51 -21.45 3.49
N ALA A 74 -7.67 -21.63 2.85
CA ALA A 74 -8.10 -22.91 2.31
C ALA A 74 -7.19 -23.41 1.18
N ALA A 75 -6.75 -22.52 0.28
CA ALA A 75 -5.78 -22.84 -0.77
C ALA A 75 -4.44 -23.30 -0.17
N HIS A 76 -3.94 -22.60 0.85
CA HIS A 76 -2.73 -22.98 1.55
C HIS A 76 -2.84 -24.35 2.24
N ALA A 77 -3.91 -24.59 2.99
CA ALA A 77 -4.17 -25.86 3.67
C ALA A 77 -4.31 -27.06 2.71
N SER A 78 -4.77 -26.81 1.48
CA SER A 78 -4.87 -27.83 0.42
C SER A 78 -3.63 -27.89 -0.49
N ASN A 79 -2.56 -27.17 -0.14
CA ASN A 79 -1.31 -27.08 -0.89
C ASN A 79 -1.53 -26.68 -2.37
N ARG A 80 -2.59 -25.90 -2.63
CA ARG A 80 -2.90 -25.33 -3.95
C ARG A 80 -2.19 -23.99 -4.08
N THR A 81 -1.00 -24.01 -4.62
CA THR A 81 -0.25 -22.81 -4.99
C THR A 81 -0.53 -22.43 -6.44
N SER A 82 -0.71 -21.14 -6.71
CA SER A 82 -0.62 -20.64 -8.09
C SER A 82 0.84 -20.73 -8.55
N VAL A 83 1.05 -20.90 -9.85
CA VAL A 83 2.39 -20.94 -10.48
C VAL A 83 2.90 -19.56 -10.90
N ASP A 84 2.16 -18.50 -10.54
CA ASP A 84 2.57 -17.11 -10.73
C ASP A 84 3.82 -16.77 -9.90
#